data_AF-A0A7S3NCD2-F1
#
_entry.id   AF-A0A7S3NCD2-F1
#
_cell.length_a   1.000
_cell.length_b   1.000
_cell.length_c   1.000
_cell.angle_alpha   90.00
_cell.angle_beta   90.00
_cell.angle_gamma   90.00
#
_symmetry.space_group_name_H-M   'P 1'
#
loop_
_entity.id
_entity.type
_entity.pdbx_description
1 polymer ?
#
loop_
_entity_poly.entity_id
_entity_poly.type
_entity_poly.pdbx_seq_one_letter_code
_entity_poly.pdbx_strand_id
1 'polypeptide(L)'
;KSRLARFMIYNNKRFFGVMPKLPKAELTVRTPYRTIFENFSSYTRLYVWTIDGLLAIGNMSNPRVYLLPPGEMEVKNAEKNTGNFATHDSGKFIHSGGWLFVHDNNSIEVNLMECC
;
A
#
# COMPACT_ATOMS: atom_id res chain seq x y z
N LYS A 1 -28.98 -54.02 -20.54
CA LYS A 1 -27.53 -54.18 -20.77
C LYS A 1 -27.17 -53.16 -21.87
N SER A 2 -26.28 -52.17 -21.80
CA SER A 2 -25.16 -51.72 -20.94
C SER A 2 -24.93 -50.24 -21.32
N ARG A 3 -24.94 -49.27 -20.39
CA ARG A 3 -23.77 -48.64 -19.73
C ARG A 3 -22.70 -48.04 -20.69
N LEU A 4 -22.28 -46.80 -20.35
CA LEU A 4 -21.00 -46.08 -20.64
C LEU A 4 -21.06 -45.06 -21.79
N ALA A 5 -20.61 -43.81 -21.67
CA ALA A 5 -20.08 -43.05 -20.54
C ALA A 5 -20.23 -41.56 -20.87
N ARG A 6 -20.97 -40.81 -20.05
CA ARG A 6 -21.04 -39.34 -20.14
C ARG A 6 -19.74 -38.82 -19.54
N PHE A 7 -18.79 -38.40 -20.39
CA PHE A 7 -17.56 -37.74 -19.97
C PHE A 7 -17.93 -36.48 -19.17
N MET A 8 -17.88 -36.58 -17.84
CA MET A 8 -17.75 -35.41 -16.99
C MET A 8 -16.35 -34.85 -17.25
N ILE A 9 -16.27 -33.84 -18.10
CA ILE A 9 -15.13 -32.93 -18.10
C ILE A 9 -15.19 -32.24 -16.75
N TYR A 10 -14.47 -32.82 -15.79
CA TYR A 10 -14.14 -32.20 -14.53
C TYR A 10 -13.34 -30.95 -14.90
N ASN A 11 -14.01 -29.80 -14.94
CA ASN A 11 -13.34 -28.51 -14.99
C ASN A 11 -12.51 -28.41 -13.72
N ASN A 12 -11.27 -28.91 -13.79
CA ASN A 12 -10.24 -28.69 -12.80
C ASN A 12 -9.86 -27.21 -12.89
N LYS A 13 -10.74 -26.34 -12.41
CA LYS A 13 -10.39 -24.97 -12.07
C LYS A 13 -9.36 -25.12 -10.96
N ARG A 14 -8.08 -25.07 -11.35
CA ARG A 14 -6.99 -24.93 -10.41
C ARG A 14 -7.32 -23.70 -9.57
N PHE A 15 -7.59 -23.90 -8.28
CA PHE A 15 -7.74 -22.80 -7.33
C PHE A 15 -6.35 -22.20 -7.10
N PHE A 16 -5.87 -21.44 -8.09
CA PHE A 16 -4.80 -20.50 -7.83
C PHE A 16 -5.39 -19.48 -6.84
N GLY A 17 -4.91 -19.48 -5.61
CA GLY A 17 -5.26 -18.47 -4.61
C GLY A 17 -4.69 -17.14 -5.05
N VAL A 18 -5.35 -16.48 -6.00
CA VAL A 18 -4.99 -15.13 -6.41
C VAL A 18 -5.42 -14.23 -5.26
N MET A 19 -4.46 -13.51 -4.67
CA MET A 19 -4.76 -12.58 -3.58
C MET A 19 -5.78 -11.53 -4.09
N PRO A 20 -6.90 -11.29 -3.38
CA PRO A 20 -7.87 -10.30 -3.78
C PRO A 20 -7.24 -8.91 -3.75
N LYS A 21 -7.36 -8.17 -4.86
CA LYS A 21 -6.82 -6.81 -4.99
C LYS A 21 -7.83 -5.78 -4.51
N LEU A 22 -7.37 -4.83 -3.71
CA LEU A 22 -8.19 -3.70 -3.26
C LEU A 22 -8.50 -2.77 -4.44
N PRO A 23 -9.74 -2.24 -4.55
CA PRO A 23 -10.14 -1.38 -5.66
C PRO A 23 -9.42 -0.02 -5.67
N LYS A 24 -9.07 0.48 -4.48
CA LYS A 24 -8.29 1.70 -4.27
C LYS A 24 -7.13 1.38 -3.33
N ALA A 25 -5.99 2.04 -3.55
CA ALA A 25 -4.84 1.82 -2.69
C ALA A 25 -5.10 2.33 -1.27
N GLU A 26 -4.66 1.52 -0.30
CA GLU A 26 -4.75 1.81 1.13
C GLU A 26 -3.33 2.06 1.65
N LEU A 27 -3.17 3.21 2.32
CA LEU A 27 -1.91 3.67 2.87
C LEU A 27 -1.91 3.50 4.39
N THR A 28 -0.89 2.81 4.89
CA THR A 28 -0.61 2.72 6.32
C THR A 28 0.77 3.31 6.58
N VAL A 29 0.84 4.35 7.38
CA VAL A 29 2.10 4.99 7.81
C VAL A 29 2.19 4.88 9.32
N ARG A 30 3.25 4.23 9.80
CA ARG A 30 3.46 4.01 11.23
C ARG A 30 4.91 4.26 11.64
N THR A 31 5.03 4.68 12.89
CA THR A 31 6.27 4.72 13.66
C THR A 31 6.13 3.74 14.83
N PRO A 32 7.23 3.33 15.49
CA PRO A 32 7.17 2.54 16.72
C PRO A 32 6.28 3.16 17.82
N TYR A 33 6.09 4.48 17.78
CA TYR A 33 5.40 5.23 18.84
C TYR A 33 3.95 5.58 18.50
N ARG A 34 3.60 5.69 17.21
CA ARG A 34 2.27 6.07 16.75
C ARG A 34 1.98 5.68 15.31
N THR A 35 0.70 5.51 15.00
CA THR A 35 0.18 5.36 13.63
C THR A 35 -0.31 6.72 13.13
N ILE A 36 0.15 7.14 11.95
CA ILE A 36 -0.23 8.42 11.33
C ILE A 36 -1.38 8.20 10.34
N PHE A 37 -1.26 7.15 9.53
CA PHE A 37 -2.30 6.70 8.63
C PHE A 37 -2.54 5.20 8.85
N GLU A 38 -3.79 4.79 8.95
CA GLU A 38 -4.19 3.38 9.11
C GLU A 38 -5.20 3.03 8.02
N ASN A 39 -4.79 2.18 7.07
CA ASN A 39 -5.61 1.76 5.92
C ASN A 39 -6.30 2.94 5.20
N PHE A 40 -5.60 4.06 5.10
CA PHE A 40 -6.14 5.31 4.61
C PHE A 40 -6.21 5.30 3.08
N SER A 41 -7.38 5.53 2.51
CA SER A 41 -7.58 5.49 1.05
C SER A 41 -7.91 6.83 0.41
N SER A 42 -8.18 7.89 1.18
CA SER A 42 -8.54 9.23 0.67
C SER A 42 -7.30 10.09 0.38
N TYR A 43 -6.43 9.61 -0.51
CA TYR A 43 -5.28 10.36 -1.04
C TYR A 43 -5.14 10.15 -2.55
N THR A 44 -4.33 10.98 -3.20
CA THR A 44 -4.06 10.84 -4.65
C THR A 44 -2.72 10.16 -4.91
N ARG A 45 -1.63 10.63 -4.28
CA ARG A 45 -0.27 10.09 -4.44
C ARG A 45 0.56 10.30 -3.18
N LEU A 46 1.49 9.39 -2.94
CA LEU A 46 2.56 9.50 -1.95
C LEU A 46 3.85 9.85 -2.69
N TYR A 47 4.51 10.94 -2.30
CA TYR A 47 5.82 11.35 -2.78
C TYR A 47 6.84 11.10 -1.68
N VAL A 48 7.91 10.35 -1.98
CA VAL A 48 8.95 9.99 -1.02
C VAL A 48 10.31 10.02 -1.69
N TRP A 49 11.32 10.54 -1.00
CA TRP A 49 12.71 10.46 -1.44
C TRP A 49 13.30 9.08 -1.14
N THR A 50 13.79 8.42 -2.18
CA THR A 50 14.60 7.19 -2.08
C THR A 50 16.05 7.51 -2.42
N ILE A 51 16.95 6.55 -2.24
CA ILE A 51 18.37 6.69 -2.62
C ILE A 51 18.52 7.06 -4.11
N ASP A 52 17.64 6.54 -4.96
CA ASP A 52 17.66 6.76 -6.41
C ASP A 52 16.95 8.06 -6.85
N GLY A 53 16.30 8.78 -5.91
CA GLY A 53 15.59 10.03 -6.16
C GLY A 53 14.14 10.01 -5.69
N LEU A 54 13.37 11.00 -6.15
CA LEU A 54 11.98 11.20 -5.78
C LEU A 54 11.07 10.15 -6.45
N LEU A 55 10.37 9.39 -5.63
CA LEU A 55 9.42 8.37 -6.06
C LEU A 55 7.99 8.85 -5.83
N ALA A 56 7.13 8.65 -6.83
CA ALA A 56 5.69 8.90 -6.72
C ALA A 56 4.94 7.57 -6.77
N ILE A 57 4.20 7.26 -5.71
CA ILE A 57 3.42 6.03 -5.56
C ILE A 57 1.94 6.39 -5.51
N GLY A 58 1.13 5.63 -6.24
CA GLY A 58 -0.31 5.79 -6.25
C GLY A 58 -1.02 4.46 -6.45
N ASN A 59 -2.28 4.56 -6.86
CA ASN A 59 -3.13 3.39 -7.11
C ASN A 59 -2.54 2.46 -8.17
N MET A 60 -2.64 1.15 -7.96
CA MET A 60 -2.16 0.10 -8.87
C MET A 60 -0.67 0.18 -9.18
N SER A 61 0.14 0.62 -8.22
CA SER A 61 1.59 0.60 -8.33
C SER A 61 2.12 -0.83 -8.28
N ASN A 62 3.23 -1.07 -8.99
CA ASN A 62 3.87 -2.39 -8.99
C ASN A 62 4.49 -2.69 -7.61
N PRO A 63 4.39 -3.94 -7.14
CA PRO A 63 4.87 -4.32 -5.82
C PRO A 63 6.39 -4.28 -5.73
N ARG A 64 6.90 -3.58 -4.72
CA ARG A 64 8.32 -3.24 -4.52
C ARG A 64 8.60 -2.92 -3.07
N VAL A 65 9.87 -3.04 -2.67
CA VAL A 65 10.36 -2.65 -1.35
C VAL A 65 11.44 -1.59 -1.53
N TYR A 66 11.38 -0.54 -0.73
CA TYR A 66 12.33 0.57 -0.76
C TYR A 66 12.89 0.84 0.63
N LEU A 67 14.19 1.12 0.68
CA LEU A 67 14.84 1.70 1.86
C LEU A 67 14.75 3.23 1.75
N LEU A 68 14.21 3.86 2.80
CA LEU A 68 14.03 5.30 2.85
C LEU A 68 15.15 5.94 3.68
N PRO A 69 16.01 6.79 3.08
CA PRO A 69 16.89 7.65 3.86
C PRO A 69 16.08 8.71 4.63
N PRO A 70 16.68 9.38 5.62
CA PRO A 70 16.05 10.54 6.28
C PRO A 70 15.72 11.63 5.27
N GLY A 71 14.51 12.16 5.30
CA GLY A 71 14.04 13.11 4.29
C GLY A 71 12.59 13.52 4.47
N GLU A 72 12.06 14.15 3.42
CA GLU A 72 10.69 14.61 3.34
C GLU A 72 9.79 13.57 2.64
N MET A 73 8.55 13.46 3.11
CA MET A 73 7.48 12.83 2.35
C MET A 73 6.24 13.71 2.26
N GLU A 74 5.47 13.51 1.21
CA GLU A 74 4.22 14.24 0.97
C GLU A 74 3.10 13.29 0.54
N VAL A 75 2.00 13.28 1.30
CA VAL A 75 0.73 12.65 0.95
C VAL A 75 -0.15 13.70 0.29
N LYS A 76 -0.22 13.65 -1.04
CA LYS A 76 -0.96 14.65 -1.84
C LYS A 76 -2.47 14.44 -1.75
N ASN A 77 -3.17 15.54 -1.46
CA ASN A 77 -4.63 15.60 -1.30
C ASN A 77 -5.12 14.61 -0.22
N ALA A 78 -4.47 14.59 0.94
CA ALA A 78 -4.96 13.83 2.08
C ALA A 78 -6.22 14.52 2.64
N GLU A 79 -7.37 13.87 2.47
CA GLU A 79 -8.62 14.35 3.08
C GLU A 79 -8.73 13.90 4.54
N LYS A 80 -9.53 14.63 5.34
CA LYS A 80 -9.92 14.17 6.67
C LYS A 80 -10.97 13.08 6.54
N ASN A 81 -10.52 11.83 6.52
CA ASN A 81 -11.39 10.65 6.49
C ASN A 81 -10.93 9.62 7.53
N THR A 82 -11.67 8.54 7.67
CA THR A 82 -11.31 7.39 8.51
C THR A 82 -9.91 6.89 8.19
N GLY A 83 -9.09 6.69 9.22
CA GLY A 83 -7.70 6.23 9.07
C GLY A 83 -6.68 7.36 8.94
N ASN A 84 -7.08 8.64 8.95
CA ASN A 84 -6.15 9.76 9.04
C ASN A 84 -6.05 10.23 10.50
N PHE A 85 -4.89 9.99 11.13
CA PHE A 85 -4.56 10.45 12.48
C PHE A 85 -3.49 11.56 12.47
N ALA A 86 -3.19 12.12 11.30
CA ALA A 86 -2.25 13.22 11.19
C ALA A 86 -2.80 14.47 11.89
N THR A 87 -1.93 15.15 12.64
CA THR A 87 -2.24 16.41 13.32
C THR A 87 -2.26 17.60 12.37
N HIS A 88 -1.62 17.47 11.20
CA HIS A 88 -1.42 18.54 10.24
C HIS A 88 -2.11 18.25 8.91
N ASP A 89 -2.81 19.27 8.38
CA ASP A 89 -3.57 19.18 7.12
C ASP A 89 -2.67 19.34 5.88
N SER A 90 -1.38 19.66 6.06
CA SER A 90 -0.43 19.89 4.96
C SER A 90 -0.11 18.62 4.19
N GLY A 91 -0.27 17.45 4.80
CA GLY A 91 0.15 16.16 4.24
C GLY A 91 1.66 16.03 4.03
N LYS A 92 2.46 16.97 4.55
CA LYS A 92 3.93 16.97 4.45
C LYS A 92 4.54 16.58 5.78
N PHE A 93 5.50 15.68 5.74
CA PHE A 93 6.15 15.14 6.92
C PHE A 93 7.66 15.03 6.71
N ILE A 94 8.41 15.22 7.80
CA ILE A 94 9.85 14.93 7.84
C ILE A 94 10.04 13.66 8.65
N HIS A 95 10.78 12.69 8.09
CA HIS A 95 11.03 11.41 8.74
C HIS A 95 12.52 11.10 8.84
N SER A 96 12.90 10.35 9.88
CA SER A 96 14.29 9.95 10.15
C SER A 96 14.73 8.70 9.38
N GLY A 97 14.01 8.35 8.31
CA GLY A 97 14.21 7.14 7.51
C GLY A 97 13.33 5.97 7.93
N GLY A 98 13.39 4.89 7.14
CA GLY A 98 12.53 3.74 7.33
C GLY A 98 12.44 2.82 6.12
N TRP A 99 11.34 2.08 6.04
CA TRP A 99 11.06 1.11 4.99
C TRP A 99 9.71 1.41 4.35
N LEU A 100 9.64 1.23 3.04
CA LEU A 100 8.40 1.35 2.28
C LEU A 100 8.12 0.05 1.53
N PHE A 101 6.92 -0.47 1.71
CA PHE A 101 6.43 -1.69 1.11
C PHE A 101 5.24 -1.36 0.22
N VAL A 102 5.31 -1.75 -1.06
CA VAL A 102 4.17 -1.78 -1.98
C VAL A 102 3.81 -3.24 -2.18
N HIS A 103 2.62 -3.62 -1.76
CA HIS A 103 2.15 -5.00 -1.80
C HIS A 103 1.33 -5.29 -3.06
N ASP A 104 1.28 -6.56 -3.46
CA ASP A 104 0.54 -7.03 -4.64
C ASP A 104 -0.99 -6.82 -4.55
N ASN A 105 -1.54 -6.64 -3.34
CA ASN A 105 -2.96 -6.41 -3.07
C ASN A 105 -3.37 -4.94 -3.22
N ASN A 106 -2.46 -4.06 -3.66
CA ASN A 106 -2.66 -2.61 -3.75
C ASN A 106 -2.64 -1.90 -2.38
N SER A 107 -2.05 -2.51 -1.34
CA SER A 107 -1.76 -1.83 -0.07
C SER A 107 -0.33 -1.29 -0.06
N ILE A 108 -0.13 -0.17 0.63
CA ILE A 108 1.16 0.50 0.78
C ILE A 108 1.40 0.69 2.27
N GLU A 109 2.54 0.19 2.75
CA GLU A 109 2.94 0.28 4.15
C GLU A 109 4.26 1.04 4.26
N VAL A 110 4.29 2.06 5.11
CA VAL A 110 5.48 2.86 5.39
C VAL A 110 5.80 2.78 6.88
N ASN A 111 6.96 2.19 7.18
CA ASN A 111 7.45 1.97 8.54
C ASN A 111 8.64 2.89 8.79
N LEU A 112 8.41 3.94 9.58
CA LEU A 112 9.39 4.99 9.84
C LEU A 112 9.94 4.86 11.26
N MET A 113 11.17 5.31 11.48
CA MET A 113 11.72 5.35 12.84
C MET A 113 11.11 6.48 13.67
N GLU A 114 10.99 7.67 13.08
CA GLU A 114 10.35 8.86 13.66
C GLU A 114 9.75 9.70 12.52
N CYS A 115 8.69 10.45 12.81
CA CYS A 115 8.02 11.27 11.80
C CYS A 115 7.31 12.46 12.44
N CYS A 116 7.64 13.67 11.97
CA CYS A 116 7.06 14.95 12.41
C CYS A 116 6.28 15.62 11.29
#